data_AF-A0A954L724-F1
#
_entry.id   AF-A0A954L724-F1
#
_cell.length_a   1.000
_cell.length_b   1.000
_cell.length_c   1.000
_cell.angle_alpha   90.00
_cell.angle_beta   90.00
_cell.angle_gamma   90.00
#
_symmetry.space_group_name_H-M   'P 1'
#
loop_
_entity.id
_entity.type
_entity.pdbx_description
1 polymer ?
#
loop_
_entity_poly.entity_id
_entity_poly.type
_entity_poly.pdbx_seq_one_letter_code
_entity_poly.pdbx_strand_id
1 'polypeptide(L)'
;LKYDSNYFYYGVYYTSVGMFKVGEPYADKYREHMIDLLIPIQDTNGSWNAVHGSERQHGQVYATSMAVLALAVEYRYLPIYQR
;
A
#
# COMPACT_ATOMS: atom_id res chain seq x y z
N LEU A 1 -3.38 -2.91 9.45
CA LEU A 1 -3.79 -1.50 9.23
C LEU A 1 -5.32 -1.42 9.26
N LYS A 2 -5.91 -0.28 9.60
CA LYS A 2 -7.37 -0.08 9.48
C LYS A 2 -7.68 0.85 8.31
N TYR A 3 -8.62 0.46 7.46
CA TYR A 3 -8.99 1.19 6.23
C TYR A 3 -9.54 2.61 6.47
N ASP A 4 -10.12 2.84 7.64
CA ASP A 4 -10.72 4.10 8.07
C ASP A 4 -9.73 5.10 8.69
N SER A 5 -8.43 4.79 8.68
CA SER A 5 -7.40 5.67 9.23
C SER A 5 -7.22 6.94 8.39
N ASN A 6 -6.85 8.05 9.06
CA ASN A 6 -6.58 9.34 8.40
C ASN A 6 -5.40 9.30 7.40
N TYR A 7 -4.52 8.29 7.52
CA TYR A 7 -3.31 8.12 6.72
C TYR A 7 -3.17 6.65 6.28
N PHE A 8 -4.27 6.08 5.78
CA PHE A 8 -4.32 4.67 5.41
C PHE A 8 -3.36 4.36 4.26
N TYR A 9 -3.42 5.08 3.13
CA TYR A 9 -2.60 4.77 1.95
C TYR A 9 -1.13 5.07 2.20
N TYR A 10 -0.85 6.16 2.92
CA TYR A 10 0.45 6.44 3.48
C TYR A 10 0.99 5.30 4.34
N GLY A 11 0.19 4.83 5.30
CA GLY A 11 0.57 3.74 6.20
C GLY A 11 0.79 2.43 5.45
N VAL A 12 -0.07 2.12 4.48
CA VAL A 12 0.05 0.95 3.61
C VAL A 12 1.41 0.93 2.92
N TYR A 13 1.79 2.04 2.27
CA TYR A 13 3.05 2.14 1.57
C TYR A 13 4.26 1.98 2.51
N TYR A 14 4.35 2.81 3.55
CA TYR A 14 5.53 2.81 4.43
C TYR A 14 5.66 1.54 5.27
N THR A 15 4.54 0.91 5.64
CA THR A 15 4.58 -0.38 6.33
C THR A 15 5.05 -1.48 5.37
N SER A 16 4.64 -1.45 4.10
CA SER A 16 5.16 -2.37 3.06
C SER A 16 6.68 -2.25 2.91
N VAL A 17 7.18 -1.02 2.79
CA VAL A 17 8.63 -0.78 2.72
C VAL A 17 9.35 -1.24 3.99
N GLY A 18 8.76 -0.99 5.17
CA GLY A 18 9.31 -1.43 6.45
C GLY A 18 9.40 -2.95 6.57
N MET A 19 8.32 -3.66 6.28
CA MET A 19 8.25 -5.12 6.34
C MET A 19 9.18 -5.78 5.33
N PHE A 20 9.29 -5.21 4.14
CA PHE A 20 10.27 -5.65 3.15
C PHE A 20 11.71 -5.53 3.65
N LYS A 21 12.05 -4.47 4.39
CA LYS A 21 13.37 -4.32 5.00
C LYS A 21 13.65 -5.36 6.09
N VAL A 22 12.62 -5.71 6.88
CA VAL A 22 12.69 -6.79 7.89
C VAL A 22 12.99 -8.13 7.21
N GLY A 23 12.39 -8.38 6.05
CA GLY A 23 12.59 -9.61 5.28
C GLY A 23 11.71 -10.77 5.74
N GLU A 24 12.00 -11.96 5.23
CA GLU A 24 11.24 -13.17 5.53
C GLU A 24 11.36 -13.60 7.01
N PRO A 25 10.33 -14.22 7.60
CA PRO A 25 9.02 -14.57 6.99
C PRO A 25 7.98 -13.44 7.08
N TYR A 26 8.35 -12.30 7.68
CA TYR A 26 7.41 -11.23 7.98
C TYR A 26 6.96 -10.47 6.72
N ALA A 27 7.86 -10.31 5.74
CA ALA A 27 7.55 -9.72 4.45
C ALA A 27 6.42 -10.48 3.72
N ASP A 28 6.53 -11.81 3.61
CA ASP A 28 5.56 -12.66 2.90
C ASP A 28 4.18 -12.59 3.57
N LYS A 29 4.13 -12.78 4.89
CA LYS A 29 2.88 -12.69 5.64
C LYS A 29 2.24 -11.31 5.51
N TYR A 30 3.05 -10.26 5.49
CA TYR A 30 2.55 -8.91 5.31
C TYR A 30 2.05 -8.66 3.88
N ARG A 31 2.70 -9.24 2.86
CA ARG A 31 2.22 -9.22 1.48
C ARG A 31 0.84 -9.84 1.34
N GLU A 32 0.64 -11.04 1.89
CA GLU A 32 -0.68 -11.71 1.89
C GLU A 32 -1.73 -10.80 2.54
N HIS A 33 -1.42 -10.25 3.72
CA HIS A 33 -2.31 -9.31 4.40
C HIS A 33 -2.63 -8.06 3.57
N MET A 34 -1.65 -7.53 2.83
CA MET A 34 -1.83 -6.37 1.96
C MET A 34 -2.74 -6.66 0.77
N ILE A 35 -2.61 -7.83 0.16
CA ILE A 35 -3.46 -8.27 -0.95
C ILE A 35 -4.91 -8.38 -0.47
N ASP A 36 -5.14 -9.06 0.66
CA ASP A 36 -6.47 -9.22 1.24
C ASP A 36 -7.13 -7.90 1.64
N LEU A 37 -6.32 -6.87 1.91
CA LEU A 37 -6.77 -5.56 2.35
C LEU A 37 -7.01 -4.60 1.18
N LEU A 38 -6.21 -4.64 0.10
CA LEU A 38 -6.33 -3.70 -1.02
C LEU A 38 -7.19 -4.22 -2.18
N ILE A 39 -7.14 -5.51 -2.51
CA ILE A 39 -7.85 -6.03 -3.69
C ILE A 39 -9.37 -5.91 -3.54
N PRO A 40 -10.00 -6.21 -2.38
CA PRO A 40 -11.45 -6.11 -2.26
C PRO A 40 -12.01 -4.68 -2.38
N ILE A 41 -11.15 -3.68 -2.21
CA ILE A 41 -11.52 -2.25 -2.23
C ILE A 41 -11.01 -1.54 -3.50
N GLN A 42 -10.47 -2.27 -4.47
CA GLN A 42 -10.09 -1.73 -5.76
C GLN A 42 -11.35 -1.47 -6.59
N ASP A 43 -11.45 -0.28 -7.18
CA ASP A 43 -12.55 0.05 -8.08
C ASP A 43 -12.45 -0.75 -9.40
N THR A 44 -13.56 -0.88 -10.11
CA THR A 44 -13.63 -1.61 -11.40
C THR A 44 -12.69 -1.06 -12.48
N ASN A 45 -12.32 0.21 -12.39
CA ASN A 45 -11.34 0.85 -13.28
C ASN A 45 -9.88 0.64 -12.82
N GLY A 46 -9.65 -0.15 -11.78
CA GLY A 46 -8.34 -0.46 -11.22
C GLY A 46 -7.78 0.57 -10.24
N SER A 47 -8.53 1.64 -9.95
CA SER A 47 -8.09 2.70 -9.05
C SER A 47 -8.40 2.41 -7.59
N TRP A 48 -7.75 3.17 -6.71
CA TRP A 48 -8.10 3.24 -5.29
C TRP A 48 -8.46 4.67 -4.91
N ASN A 49 -9.39 4.79 -3.97
CA ASN A 49 -9.86 6.06 -3.46
C ASN A 49 -9.72 6.10 -1.92
N ALA A 50 -9.28 7.23 -1.39
CA ALA A 50 -9.31 7.49 0.03
C ALA A 50 -10.73 7.75 0.49
N VAL A 51 -11.22 6.91 1.39
CA VAL A 51 -12.59 7.02 1.92
C VAL A 51 -12.61 7.81 3.22
N HIS A 52 -11.49 8.13 3.85
CA HIS A 52 -11.49 8.90 5.11
C HIS A 52 -10.28 9.84 5.23
N GLY A 53 -10.38 10.78 6.17
CA GLY A 53 -9.29 11.68 6.58
C GLY A 53 -8.85 12.72 5.55
N SER A 54 -7.68 13.31 5.81
CA SER A 54 -7.03 14.28 4.92
C SER A 54 -6.64 13.68 3.56
N GLU A 55 -6.46 12.36 3.47
CA GLU A 55 -6.13 11.68 2.22
C GLU A 55 -7.21 11.81 1.13
N ARG A 56 -8.48 12.04 1.51
CA ARG A 56 -9.55 12.39 0.55
C ARG A 56 -9.19 13.58 -0.33
N GLN A 57 -8.48 14.57 0.23
CA GLN A 57 -8.12 15.80 -0.48
C GLN A 57 -6.96 15.58 -1.47
N HIS A 58 -6.18 14.52 -1.32
CA HIS A 58 -5.06 14.18 -2.22
C HIS A 58 -5.52 13.44 -3.49
N GLY A 59 -6.76 12.89 -3.47
CA GLY A 59 -7.44 12.36 -4.65
C GLY A 59 -7.00 10.96 -5.09
N GLN A 60 -7.65 10.47 -6.14
CA GLN A 60 -7.52 9.11 -6.66
C GLN A 60 -6.09 8.77 -7.13
N VAL A 61 -5.40 9.72 -7.77
CA VAL A 61 -4.04 9.52 -8.28
C VAL A 61 -3.08 9.18 -7.15
N TYR A 62 -3.19 9.91 -6.03
CA TYR A 62 -2.38 9.66 -4.84
C TYR A 62 -2.66 8.27 -4.25
N ALA A 63 -3.92 7.96 -3.95
CA ALA A 63 -4.30 6.69 -3.34
C ALA A 63 -3.90 5.49 -4.22
N THR A 64 -4.15 5.59 -5.53
CA THR A 64 -3.78 4.55 -6.50
C THR A 64 -2.28 4.34 -6.57
N SER A 65 -1.49 5.42 -6.63
CA SER A 65 -0.03 5.32 -6.68
C SER A 65 0.53 4.64 -5.43
N MET A 66 0.02 4.99 -4.25
CA MET A 66 0.46 4.41 -2.98
C MET A 66 0.10 2.92 -2.86
N ALA A 67 -1.10 2.53 -3.29
CA ALA A 67 -1.54 1.14 -3.32
C ALA A 67 -0.69 0.28 -4.27
N VAL A 68 -0.44 0.78 -5.49
CA VAL A 68 0.41 0.09 -6.47
C VAL A 68 1.85 -0.05 -5.96
N LEU A 69 2.42 1.01 -5.39
CA LEU A 69 3.77 0.96 -4.84
C LEU A 69 3.87 -0.06 -3.70
N ALA A 70 2.89 -0.11 -2.80
CA ALA A 70 2.84 -1.08 -1.71
C ALA A 70 2.81 -2.53 -2.22
N LEU A 71 1.97 -2.82 -3.21
CA LEU A 71 1.86 -4.16 -3.83
C LEU A 71 3.11 -4.56 -4.63
N ALA A 72 3.85 -3.57 -5.14
CA ALA A 72 4.99 -3.78 -6.02
C ALA A 72 6.36 -3.74 -5.32
N VAL A 73 6.41 -3.52 -3.99
CA VAL A 73 7.66 -3.38 -3.22
C VAL A 73 8.66 -4.52 -3.48
N GLU A 74 8.18 -5.75 -3.60
CA GLU A 74 9.02 -6.94 -3.79
C GLU A 74 9.72 -7.03 -5.15
N TYR A 75 9.18 -6.35 -6.17
CA TYR A 75 9.81 -6.33 -7.48
C TYR A 75 11.04 -5.42 -7.55
N ARG A 76 11.31 -4.66 -6.48
CA ARG A 76 12.52 -3.82 -6.34
C ARG A 76 12.74 -2.84 -7.50
N TYR A 77 11.65 -2.37 -8.12
CA TYR A 77 11.74 -1.46 -9.26
C TYR A 77 12.31 -0.09 -8.90
N LEU A 78 12.13 0.37 -7.66
CA LEU A 78 12.72 1.62 -7.19
C LEU A 78 14.10 1.39 -6.57
N PRO A 79 15.10 2.27 -6.82
CA PRO A 79 16.44 2.17 -6.25
C PRO A 79 16.44 2.07 -4.72
N ILE A 80 15.45 2.66 -4.05
CA ILE A 80 15.29 2.63 -2.59
C ILE A 80 15.04 1.22 -2.01
N TYR A 81 14.73 0.24 -2.87
CA TYR A 81 14.50 -1.17 -2.49
C TYR A 81 15.72 -2.04 -2.77
N GLN A 82 16.77 -1.51 -3.40
CA GLN A 82 18.02 -2.21 -3.65
C GLN A 82 18.84 -2.24 -2.34
N ARG A 83 19.43 -3.40 -2.04
CA ARG A 83 20.36 -3.62 -0.92
C ARG A 83 21.79 -3.62 -1.46
#